data_AF-A0A0A3IJC8-F1
#
_entry.id   AF-A0A0A3IJC8-F1
#
_cell.length_a   1.000
_cell.length_b   1.000
_cell.length_c   1.000
_cell.angle_alpha   90.00
_cell.angle_beta   90.00
_cell.angle_gamma   90.00
#
_symmetry.space_group_name_H-M   'P 1'
#
loop_
_entity.id
_entity.type
_entity.pdbx_description
1 polymer ?
#
loop_
_entity_poly.entity_id
_entity_poly.type
_entity_poly.pdbx_seq_one_letter_code
_entity_poly.pdbx_strand_id
1 'polypeptide(L)'
;MFQQMKKRIKNEKGLTLIELLAVIVILAIVAAIAIPAIGNIINNSRDKAILSEATNVIAGAKLAKIDGVCGEGSTKPCTNTTTDIGKYIEGVKGTFTTYYDGTEWVITYGEMSKISSGGKFNGMQSLTLIKESVIKNALDKGSYSASTPAT
;
A
#
# COMPACT_ATOMS: atom_id res chain seq x y z
N MET A 1 52.01 -22.28 29.77
CA MET A 1 51.07 -22.25 28.62
C MET A 1 50.65 -20.85 28.14
N PHE A 2 50.92 -19.77 28.90
CA PHE A 2 50.50 -18.39 28.54
C PHE A 2 51.22 -17.73 27.34
N GLN A 3 52.37 -18.24 26.89
CA GLN A 3 53.17 -17.62 25.83
C GLN A 3 52.58 -17.83 24.42
N GLN A 4 51.72 -18.84 24.22
CA GLN A 4 51.12 -19.15 22.91
C GLN A 4 49.94 -18.23 22.55
N MET A 5 49.28 -17.62 23.55
CA MET A 5 48.14 -16.72 23.34
C MET A 5 48.57 -15.35 22.78
N LYS A 6 49.75 -14.87 23.21
CA LYS A 6 50.30 -13.55 22.83
C LYS A 6 50.75 -13.48 21.35
N LYS A 7 50.94 -14.64 20.70
CA LYS A 7 51.35 -14.74 19.30
C LYS A 7 50.18 -14.62 18.30
N ARG A 8 48.94 -14.94 18.72
CA ARG A 8 47.76 -14.85 17.84
C ARG A 8 47.26 -13.41 17.63
N ILE A 9 47.42 -12.53 18.63
CA ILE A 9 47.00 -11.12 18.57
C ILE A 9 47.88 -10.28 17.62
N LYS A 10 49.13 -10.71 17.34
CA LYS A 10 50.05 -10.02 16.42
C LYS A 10 49.88 -10.39 14.94
N ASN A 11 48.97 -11.30 14.61
CA ASN A 11 48.70 -11.75 13.24
C ASN A 11 47.40 -11.19 12.64
N GLU A 12 46.77 -10.21 13.30
CA GLU A 12 45.71 -9.41 12.70
C GLU A 12 46.36 -8.49 11.66
N LYS A 13 46.60 -9.01 10.45
CA LYS A 13 46.91 -8.20 9.28
C LYS A 13 45.68 -7.31 9.05
N GLY A 14 45.73 -6.10 9.60
CA GLY A 14 44.62 -5.14 9.52
C GLY A 14 44.30 -4.82 8.07
N LEU A 15 43.00 -4.82 7.76
CA LEU A 15 42.47 -4.24 6.53
C LEU A 15 43.05 -2.84 6.35
N THR A 16 43.54 -2.56 5.15
CA THR A 16 44.06 -1.24 4.84
C THR A 16 42.89 -0.26 4.66
N LEU A 17 43.08 1.01 5.04
CA LEU A 17 42.04 2.04 4.85
C LEU A 17 41.61 2.17 3.39
N ILE A 18 42.53 1.90 2.45
CA ILE A 18 42.25 1.96 1.01
C ILE A 18 41.31 0.85 0.54
N GLU A 19 41.43 -0.36 1.09
CA GLU A 19 40.52 -1.47 0.79
C GLU A 19 39.11 -1.17 1.29
N LEU A 20 38.99 -0.64 2.51
CA LEU A 20 37.69 -0.22 3.02
C LEU A 20 37.12 0.92 2.16
N LEU A 21 37.94 1.91 1.79
CA LEU A 21 37.53 3.05 0.97
C LEU A 21 36.98 2.61 -0.39
N ALA A 22 37.66 1.69 -1.08
CA ALA A 22 37.20 1.19 -2.38
C ALA A 22 35.79 0.55 -2.30
N VAL A 23 35.50 -0.18 -1.21
CA VAL A 23 34.19 -0.80 -1.01
C VAL A 23 33.09 0.24 -0.81
N ILE A 24 33.33 1.27 0.02
CA ILE A 24 32.32 2.32 0.27
C ILE A 24 32.02 3.11 -1.00
N VAL A 25 33.04 3.36 -1.84
CA VAL A 25 32.86 4.04 -3.14
C VAL A 25 31.94 3.22 -4.06
N ILE A 26 32.18 1.91 -4.17
CA ILE A 26 31.32 1.03 -4.98
C ILE A 26 29.88 1.00 -4.42
N LEU A 27 29.73 0.86 -3.10
CA LEU A 27 28.41 0.90 -2.45
C LEU A 27 27.69 2.24 -2.65
N ALA A 28 28.40 3.35 -2.65
CA ALA A 28 27.81 4.68 -2.89
C ALA A 28 27.26 4.80 -4.32
N ILE A 29 27.99 4.31 -5.33
CA ILE A 29 27.54 4.33 -6.72
C ILE A 29 26.30 3.45 -6.91
N VAL A 30 26.31 2.24 -6.34
CA VAL A 30 25.16 1.32 -6.41
C VAL A 30 23.95 1.91 -5.68
N ALA A 31 24.15 2.47 -4.48
CA ALA A 31 23.09 3.08 -3.70
C ALA A 31 22.44 4.28 -4.41
N ALA A 32 23.24 5.10 -5.11
CA ALA A 32 22.75 6.29 -5.82
C ALA A 32 21.67 5.95 -6.88
N ILE A 33 21.81 4.83 -7.60
CA ILE A 33 20.81 4.37 -8.60
C ILE A 33 19.70 3.56 -7.92
N ALA A 34 20.04 2.73 -6.93
CA ALA A 34 19.09 1.82 -6.31
C ALA A 34 18.02 2.52 -5.46
N ILE A 35 18.39 3.53 -4.67
CA ILE A 35 17.47 4.23 -3.75
C ILE A 35 16.24 4.82 -4.46
N PRO A 36 16.36 5.64 -5.53
CA PRO A 36 15.19 6.21 -6.20
C PRO A 36 14.33 5.14 -6.88
N ALA A 37 14.95 4.11 -7.46
CA ALA A 37 14.24 3.01 -8.11
C ALA A 37 13.39 2.20 -7.10
N ILE A 38 13.97 1.84 -5.95
CA ILE A 38 13.29 1.11 -4.88
C ILE A 38 12.16 1.96 -4.27
N GLY A 39 12.38 3.26 -4.08
CA GLY A 39 11.34 4.18 -3.58
C GLY A 39 10.07 4.15 -4.42
N ASN A 40 10.21 4.19 -5.76
CA ASN A 40 9.06 4.11 -6.67
C ASN A 40 8.34 2.75 -6.60
N ILE A 41 9.08 1.64 -6.46
CA ILE A 41 8.49 0.30 -6.32
C ILE A 41 7.72 0.17 -5.01
N ILE A 42 8.27 0.68 -3.91
CA ILE A 42 7.62 0.67 -2.59
C ILE A 42 6.34 1.49 -2.63
N ASN A 43 6.38 2.70 -3.19
CA ASN A 43 5.19 3.55 -3.32
C ASN A 43 4.10 2.86 -4.13
N ASN A 44 4.44 2.30 -5.29
CA ASN A 44 3.48 1.57 -6.12
C ASN A 44 2.90 0.33 -5.42
N SER A 45 3.69 -0.36 -4.60
CA SER A 45 3.22 -1.52 -3.82
C SER A 45 2.28 -1.09 -2.70
N ARG A 46 2.56 0.04 -2.04
CA ARG A 46 1.69 0.65 -1.03
C ARG A 46 0.37 1.12 -1.63
N ASP A 47 0.42 1.82 -2.76
CA ASP A 47 -0.78 2.30 -3.46
C ASP A 47 -1.69 1.12 -3.85
N LYS A 48 -1.12 0.04 -4.41
CA LYS A 48 -1.87 -1.19 -4.71
C LYS A 48 -2.47 -1.85 -3.47
N ALA A 49 -1.74 -1.85 -2.35
CA ALA A 49 -2.25 -2.40 -1.10
C ALA A 49 -3.48 -1.63 -0.61
N ILE A 50 -3.45 -0.29 -0.69
CA ILE A 50 -4.60 0.57 -0.34
C ILE A 50 -5.82 0.26 -1.23
N LEU A 51 -5.61 0.13 -2.55
CA LEU A 51 -6.69 -0.24 -3.48
C LEU A 51 -7.24 -1.65 -3.20
N SER A 52 -6.37 -2.62 -2.95
CA SER A 52 -6.78 -3.99 -2.60
C SER A 52 -7.57 -4.04 -1.29
N GLU A 53 -7.16 -3.24 -0.30
CA GLU A 53 -7.86 -3.10 0.96
C GLU A 53 -9.26 -2.51 0.75
N ALA A 54 -9.39 -1.49 -0.10
CA ALA A 54 -10.70 -0.95 -0.50
C ALA A 54 -11.58 -2.02 -1.18
N THR A 55 -11.02 -2.89 -2.02
CA THR A 55 -11.78 -4.02 -2.59
C THR A 55 -12.23 -5.04 -1.55
N ASN A 56 -11.40 -5.30 -0.53
CA ASN A 56 -11.77 -6.18 0.59
C ASN A 56 -12.91 -5.59 1.41
N VAL A 57 -12.89 -4.29 1.67
CA VAL A 57 -14.01 -3.58 2.32
C VAL A 57 -15.29 -3.75 1.51
N ILE A 58 -15.25 -3.55 0.19
CA ILE A 58 -16.42 -3.72 -0.67
C ILE A 58 -16.92 -5.18 -0.65
N ALA A 59 -16.02 -6.16 -0.63
CA ALA A 59 -16.40 -7.56 -0.50
C ALA A 59 -17.12 -7.84 0.84
N GLY A 60 -16.60 -7.30 1.96
CA GLY A 60 -17.28 -7.37 3.25
C GLY A 60 -18.64 -6.67 3.27
N ALA A 61 -18.74 -5.52 2.60
CA ALA A 61 -19.99 -4.78 2.46
C ALA A 61 -21.07 -5.57 1.72
N LYS A 62 -20.68 -6.33 0.68
CA LYS A 62 -21.58 -7.22 -0.05
C LYS A 62 -22.17 -8.30 0.85
N LEU A 63 -21.35 -8.90 1.71
CA LEU A 63 -21.81 -9.88 2.70
C LEU A 63 -22.72 -9.23 3.74
N ALA A 64 -22.33 -8.07 4.26
CA ALA A 64 -23.14 -7.30 5.21
C ALA A 64 -24.51 -6.90 4.65
N LYS A 65 -24.61 -6.60 3.35
CA LYS A 65 -25.88 -6.31 2.67
C LYS A 65 -26.79 -7.55 2.61
N ILE A 66 -26.23 -8.71 2.32
CA ILE A 66 -26.98 -9.98 2.29
C ILE A 66 -27.60 -10.26 3.66
N ASP A 67 -26.86 -9.97 4.73
CA ASP A 67 -27.33 -10.15 6.11
C ASP A 67 -28.24 -9.00 6.60
N GLY A 68 -28.59 -8.04 5.73
CA GLY A 68 -29.50 -6.92 6.04
C GLY A 68 -28.90 -5.82 6.93
N VAL A 69 -27.61 -5.91 7.23
CA VAL A 69 -26.91 -5.04 8.17
C VAL A 69 -26.80 -3.62 7.60
N CYS A 70 -26.36 -3.50 6.35
CA CYS A 70 -26.33 -2.24 5.62
C CYS A 70 -27.26 -2.25 4.41
N GLY A 71 -27.67 -1.05 3.95
CA GLY A 71 -28.75 -0.87 2.98
C GLY A 71 -28.31 -0.26 1.66
N GLU A 72 -29.29 0.20 0.90
CA GLU A 72 -29.08 0.88 -0.39
C GLU A 72 -29.02 2.39 -0.21
N GLY A 73 -28.19 3.02 -1.04
CA GLY A 73 -27.97 4.46 -1.05
C GLY A 73 -27.12 4.97 0.12
N SER A 74 -26.75 6.24 0.02
CA SER A 74 -25.91 6.93 1.00
C SER A 74 -26.60 7.15 2.37
N THR A 75 -27.88 6.80 2.50
CA THR A 75 -28.68 6.95 3.72
C THR A 75 -28.49 5.80 4.72
N LYS A 76 -27.97 4.65 4.26
CA LYS A 76 -27.61 3.51 5.14
C LYS A 76 -26.25 2.91 4.74
N PRO A 77 -25.14 3.66 4.89
CA PRO A 77 -23.81 3.19 4.54
C PRO A 77 -23.33 2.10 5.51
N CYS A 78 -22.54 1.16 5.01
CA CYS A 78 -21.79 0.20 5.81
C CYS A 78 -20.50 0.89 6.30
N THR A 79 -20.19 0.79 7.60
CA THR A 79 -18.99 1.40 8.20
C THR A 79 -18.05 0.35 8.83
N ASN A 80 -16.93 0.81 9.40
CA ASN A 80 -15.95 -0.03 10.09
C ASN A 80 -16.47 -0.67 11.40
N THR A 81 -17.66 -0.30 11.88
CA THR A 81 -18.16 -0.84 13.15
C THR A 81 -18.29 -2.37 13.13
N THR A 82 -18.08 -2.99 14.30
CA THR A 82 -18.25 -4.45 14.49
C THR A 82 -19.65 -4.94 14.16
N THR A 83 -20.64 -4.06 14.27
CA THR A 83 -22.03 -4.33 13.91
C THR A 83 -22.23 -4.36 12.39
N ASP A 84 -21.49 -3.54 11.65
CA ASP A 84 -21.59 -3.39 10.20
C ASP A 84 -20.72 -4.40 9.44
N ILE A 85 -19.51 -3.98 9.02
CA ILE A 85 -18.60 -4.78 8.21
C ILE A 85 -17.50 -5.42 9.07
N GLY A 86 -17.25 -4.93 10.28
CA GLY A 86 -16.14 -5.38 11.13
C GLY A 86 -16.18 -6.87 11.51
N LYS A 87 -17.30 -7.57 11.28
CA LYS A 87 -17.43 -9.03 11.42
C LYS A 87 -17.00 -9.84 10.18
N TYR A 88 -16.88 -9.22 9.01
CA TYR A 88 -16.52 -9.88 7.74
C TYR A 88 -15.12 -9.54 7.25
N ILE A 89 -14.53 -8.47 7.77
CA ILE A 89 -13.18 -8.02 7.37
C ILE A 89 -12.35 -7.75 8.61
N GLU A 90 -11.07 -8.13 8.56
CA GLU A 90 -10.10 -7.88 9.60
C GLU A 90 -8.90 -7.12 9.05
N GLY A 91 -8.20 -6.40 9.94
CA GLY A 91 -6.93 -5.76 9.60
C GLY A 91 -7.03 -4.55 8.66
N VAL A 92 -8.24 -4.06 8.36
CA VAL A 92 -8.43 -2.87 7.54
C VAL A 92 -8.07 -1.61 8.34
N LYS A 93 -7.23 -0.76 7.76
CA LYS A 93 -6.72 0.47 8.35
C LYS A 93 -7.62 1.66 8.02
N GLY A 94 -7.65 2.66 8.91
CA GLY A 94 -8.34 3.92 8.66
C GLY A 94 -9.87 3.80 8.65
N THR A 95 -10.52 4.92 8.34
CA THR A 95 -11.98 5.03 8.28
C THR A 95 -12.48 4.80 6.85
N PHE A 96 -13.56 4.04 6.72
CA PHE A 96 -14.25 3.86 5.45
C PHE A 96 -15.77 3.94 5.65
N THR A 97 -16.45 4.36 4.58
CA THR A 97 -17.90 4.24 4.44
C THR A 97 -18.20 3.74 3.04
N THR A 98 -19.05 2.74 2.91
CA THR A 98 -19.41 2.19 1.60
C THR A 98 -20.91 1.96 1.50
N TYR A 99 -21.46 2.14 0.31
CA TYR A 99 -22.88 1.94 0.04
C TYR A 99 -23.07 1.45 -1.39
N TYR A 100 -24.23 0.82 -1.63
CA TYR A 100 -24.65 0.40 -2.97
C TYR A 100 -25.53 1.49 -3.58
N ASP A 101 -25.18 2.03 -4.75
CA ASP A 101 -25.92 3.13 -5.39
C ASP A 101 -27.08 2.67 -6.30
N GLY A 102 -27.32 1.35 -6.39
CA GLY A 102 -28.28 0.74 -7.29
C GLY A 102 -27.62 0.07 -8.51
N THR A 103 -26.43 0.53 -8.90
CA THR A 103 -25.66 0.03 -10.04
C THR A 103 -24.36 -0.62 -9.58
N GLU A 104 -23.63 0.03 -8.68
CA GLU A 104 -22.33 -0.42 -8.20
C GLU A 104 -22.06 0.02 -6.76
N TRP A 105 -21.01 -0.55 -6.18
CA TRP A 105 -20.55 -0.16 -4.85
C TRP A 105 -19.70 1.09 -4.92
N VAL A 106 -20.01 2.04 -4.04
CA VAL A 106 -19.24 3.27 -3.85
C VAL A 106 -18.57 3.20 -2.49
N ILE A 107 -17.30 3.58 -2.42
CA ILE A 107 -16.52 3.65 -1.20
C ILE A 107 -15.88 5.03 -1.02
N THR A 108 -15.94 5.53 0.21
CA THR A 108 -15.07 6.58 0.71
C THR A 108 -14.07 5.92 1.65
N TYR A 109 -12.77 6.10 1.37
CA TYR A 109 -11.71 5.46 2.13
C TYR A 109 -10.64 6.47 2.53
N GLY A 110 -10.42 6.68 3.84
CA GLY A 110 -9.50 7.70 4.35
C GLY A 110 -8.04 7.47 3.94
N GLU A 111 -7.64 6.21 3.79
CA GLU A 111 -6.27 5.86 3.39
C GLU A 111 -5.97 6.19 1.92
N MET A 112 -6.98 6.47 1.09
CA MET A 112 -6.80 6.89 -0.30
C MET A 112 -5.96 8.16 -0.41
N SER A 113 -6.06 9.06 0.58
CA SER A 113 -5.27 10.29 0.67
C SER A 113 -3.75 10.06 0.73
N LYS A 114 -3.31 8.84 1.06
CA LYS A 114 -1.91 8.46 1.18
C LYS A 114 -1.30 7.94 -0.12
N ILE A 115 -2.10 7.83 -1.18
CA ILE A 115 -1.60 7.43 -2.51
C ILE A 115 -0.59 8.48 -3.02
N SER A 116 0.49 8.01 -3.61
CA SER A 116 1.57 8.87 -4.11
C SER A 116 1.13 9.81 -5.26
N SER A 117 1.26 11.13 -5.05
CA SER A 117 0.93 12.19 -6.02
C SER A 117 1.81 12.25 -7.28
N GLY A 118 2.79 11.36 -7.42
CA GLY A 118 3.59 11.18 -8.64
C GLY A 118 3.68 9.72 -9.09
N GLY A 119 2.85 8.85 -8.51
CA GLY A 119 2.84 7.41 -8.79
C GLY A 119 1.92 7.02 -9.94
N LYS A 120 1.83 5.71 -10.20
CA LYS A 120 0.95 5.13 -11.23
C LYS A 120 -0.54 5.32 -10.93
N PHE A 121 -0.90 5.65 -9.69
CA PHE A 121 -2.28 5.84 -9.24
C PHE A 121 -2.63 7.31 -8.98
N ASN A 122 -1.81 8.24 -9.50
CA ASN A 122 -1.99 9.66 -9.27
C ASN A 122 -3.37 10.16 -9.71
N GLY A 123 -4.04 10.89 -8.82
CA GLY A 123 -5.38 11.44 -8.99
C GLY A 123 -6.41 10.73 -8.11
N MET A 124 -6.15 9.48 -7.69
CA MET A 124 -7.06 8.76 -6.78
C MET A 124 -7.09 9.35 -5.37
N GLN A 125 -5.99 9.95 -4.90
CA GLN A 125 -5.89 10.56 -3.57
C GLN A 125 -6.85 11.72 -3.34
N SER A 126 -7.37 12.32 -4.41
CA SER A 126 -8.32 13.44 -4.37
C SER A 126 -9.77 13.00 -4.52
N LEU A 127 -10.03 11.71 -4.75
CA LEU A 127 -11.38 11.18 -4.91
C LEU A 127 -12.00 10.91 -3.54
N THR A 128 -13.10 11.60 -3.23
CA THR A 128 -13.87 11.38 -2.00
C THR A 128 -14.84 10.21 -2.13
N LEU A 129 -15.39 10.01 -3.34
CA LEU A 129 -16.32 8.93 -3.68
C LEU A 129 -15.74 8.13 -4.83
N ILE A 130 -15.54 6.84 -4.61
CA ILE A 130 -14.83 5.98 -5.57
C ILE A 130 -15.71 4.77 -5.86
N LYS A 131 -16.00 4.58 -7.14
CA LYS A 131 -16.77 3.44 -7.64
C LYS A 131 -15.90 2.17 -7.67
N GLU A 132 -16.49 1.03 -7.37
CA GLU A 132 -15.81 -0.28 -7.40
C GLU A 132 -15.16 -0.56 -8.76
N SER A 133 -15.83 -0.20 -9.85
CA SER A 133 -15.33 -0.32 -11.23
C SER A 133 -14.02 0.42 -11.45
N VAL A 134 -13.88 1.63 -10.90
CA VAL A 134 -12.68 2.46 -11.01
C VAL A 134 -11.49 1.80 -10.29
N ILE A 135 -11.73 1.24 -9.10
CA ILE A 135 -10.68 0.56 -8.32
C ILE A 135 -10.22 -0.70 -9.06
N LYS A 136 -11.16 -1.53 -9.54
CA LYS A 136 -10.83 -2.74 -10.29
C LYS A 136 -10.06 -2.42 -11.58
N ASN A 137 -10.54 -1.46 -12.36
CA ASN A 137 -9.87 -1.05 -13.59
C ASN A 137 -8.43 -0.56 -13.32
N ALA A 138 -8.24 0.20 -12.24
CA ALA A 138 -6.92 0.68 -11.86
C ALA A 138 -5.98 -0.45 -11.41
N LEU A 139 -6.49 -1.43 -10.67
CA LEU A 139 -5.73 -2.62 -10.27
C LEU A 139 -5.36 -3.49 -11.47
N ASP A 140 -6.31 -3.73 -12.38
CA ASP A 140 -6.13 -4.56 -13.57
C ASP A 140 -5.10 -3.95 -14.53
N LYS A 141 -5.18 -2.64 -14.77
CA LYS A 141 -4.19 -1.91 -15.59
C LYS A 141 -2.86 -1.67 -14.86
N GLY A 142 -2.85 -1.81 -13.53
CA GLY A 142 -1.73 -1.44 -12.68
C GLY A 142 -1.43 0.07 -12.66
N SER A 143 -2.38 0.90 -13.09
CA SER A 143 -2.33 2.36 -13.08
C SER A 143 -3.74 2.95 -13.13
N TYR A 144 -3.89 4.17 -12.64
CA TYR A 144 -5.11 4.97 -12.78
C TYR A 144 -4.91 6.07 -13.82
N SER A 145 -5.94 6.28 -14.65
CA SER A 145 -6.05 7.46 -15.51
C SER A 145 -7.47 7.99 -15.42
N ALA A 146 -7.59 9.28 -15.09
CA ALA A 146 -8.87 10.00 -15.03
C ALA A 146 -9.58 10.06 -16.39
N SER A 147 -8.93 9.69 -17.49
CA SER A 147 -9.50 9.66 -18.84
C SER A 147 -10.33 8.42 -19.16
N THR A 148 -10.42 7.44 -18.25
CA THR A 148 -11.33 6.29 -18.43
C THR A 148 -12.63 6.61 -17.71
N PRO A 149 -13.72 6.98 -18.41
CA PRO A 149 -14.99 7.18 -17.76
C PRO A 149 -15.43 5.83 -17.19
N ALA A 150 -15.98 5.85 -15.98
CA ALA A 150 -16.90 4.81 -15.55
C ALA A 150 -18.13 4.90 -16.46
N THR A 151 -18.13 4.14 -17.56
CA THR A 151 -19.35 3.79 -18.30
C THR A 151 -20.10 2.72 -17.55
#